data_AF-A0A965S1B8-F1
#
_entry.id   AF-A0A965S1B8-F1
#
_cell.length_a   1.000
_cell.length_b   1.000
_cell.length_c   1.000
_cell.angle_alpha   90.00
_cell.angle_beta   90.00
_cell.angle_gamma   90.00
#
_symmetry.space_group_name_H-M   'P 1'
#
loop_
_entity.id
_entity.type
_entity.pdbx_description
1 polymer ?
#
loop_
_entity_poly.entity_id
_entity_poly.type
_entity_poly.pdbx_seq_one_letter_code
_entity_poly.pdbx_strand_id
1 'polypeptide(L)'
;MRNYNDPEYKKWRKFIKKRDNNTCQWPNCNSRRKIHVHHILKWADFPGLRYNTQNGIAICKIHHDMIKNNEENYAPFFQKLILNKLNNNE
;
A
#
# COMPACT_ATOMS: atom_id res chain seq x y z
N MET A 1 7.40 6.51 -16.49
CA MET A 1 8.33 5.93 -15.49
C MET A 1 8.03 6.53 -14.12
N ARG A 2 8.14 5.77 -13.02
CA ARG A 2 7.88 6.28 -11.64
C ARG A 2 9.10 7.07 -11.16
N ASN A 3 8.92 8.34 -10.79
CA ASN A 3 9.98 9.17 -10.24
C ASN A 3 10.05 9.03 -8.71
N TYR A 4 11.05 8.33 -8.20
CA TYR A 4 11.22 8.13 -6.75
C TYR A 4 11.65 9.40 -6.01
N ASN A 5 12.16 10.41 -6.73
CA ASN A 5 12.55 11.69 -6.16
C ASN A 5 11.42 12.71 -6.08
N ASP A 6 10.27 12.42 -6.68
CA ASP A 6 9.08 13.27 -6.63
C ASP A 6 8.69 13.54 -5.16
N PRO A 7 8.63 14.82 -4.73
CA PRO A 7 8.20 15.19 -3.39
C PRO A 7 6.81 14.66 -3.02
N GLU A 8 5.87 14.64 -3.96
CA GLU A 8 4.52 14.14 -3.74
C GLU A 8 4.54 12.62 -3.51
N TYR A 9 5.33 11.90 -4.30
CA TYR A 9 5.56 10.48 -4.10
C TYR A 9 6.16 10.17 -2.72
N LYS A 10 7.15 10.95 -2.28
CA LYS A 10 7.75 10.82 -0.94
C LYS A 10 6.72 11.10 0.17
N LYS A 11 5.91 12.15 0.01
CA LYS A 11 4.84 12.54 0.94
C LYS A 11 3.79 11.42 1.05
N TRP A 12 3.32 10.91 -0.09
CA TRP A 12 2.38 9.80 -0.16
C TRP A 12 2.92 8.56 0.56
N ARG A 13 4.15 8.12 0.26
CA ARG A 13 4.75 6.97 0.96
C ARG A 13 4.87 7.18 2.47
N LYS A 14 5.26 8.38 2.91
CA LYS A 14 5.37 8.72 4.33
C LYS A 14 4.01 8.64 5.01
N PHE A 15 2.96 9.13 4.36
CA PHE A 15 1.58 9.02 4.85
C PHE A 15 1.17 7.55 5.02
N ILE A 16 1.34 6.71 3.98
CA ILE A 16 0.97 5.29 4.07
C ILE A 16 1.70 4.60 5.23
N LYS A 17 3.02 4.80 5.34
CA LYS A 17 3.79 4.23 6.44
C LYS A 17 3.33 4.72 7.81
N LYS A 18 2.93 5.98 7.94
CA LYS A 18 2.39 6.52 9.20
C LYS A 18 1.04 5.88 9.54
N ARG A 19 0.10 5.84 8.60
CA ARG A 19 -1.22 5.21 8.76
C ARG A 19 -1.10 3.74 9.17
N ASP A 20 -0.17 3.03 8.54
CA ASP A 20 0.03 1.59 8.75
C ASP A 20 1.04 1.29 9.87
N ASN A 21 1.40 2.29 10.68
CA ASN A 21 2.35 2.22 11.79
C ASN A 21 3.67 1.49 11.43
N ASN A 22 4.14 1.70 10.20
CA ASN A 22 5.28 1.04 9.56
C ASN A 22 5.33 -0.47 9.85
N THR A 23 4.16 -1.12 9.81
CA THR A 23 3.95 -2.54 10.07
C THR A 23 3.26 -3.16 8.85
N CYS A 24 3.51 -4.44 8.60
CA CYS A 24 2.83 -5.18 7.54
C CYS A 24 1.32 -5.23 7.81
N GLN A 25 0.50 -4.92 6.81
CA GLN A 25 -0.96 -4.94 6.92
C GLN A 25 -1.58 -6.26 6.45
N TRP A 26 -0.76 -7.26 6.11
CA TRP A 26 -1.24 -8.60 5.83
C TRP A 26 -1.83 -9.22 7.11
N PRO A 27 -3.02 -9.87 7.07
CA PRO A 27 -3.63 -10.50 8.24
C PRO A 27 -2.68 -11.47 8.93
N ASN A 28 -2.67 -11.44 10.26
CA ASN A 28 -1.80 -12.28 11.09
C ASN A 28 -0.29 -12.06 10.87
N CYS A 29 0.12 -10.94 10.26
CA CYS A 29 1.53 -10.57 10.11
C CYS A 29 1.87 -9.27 10.87
N ASN A 30 2.72 -9.38 11.88
CA ASN A 30 3.18 -8.23 12.68
C ASN A 30 4.59 -7.74 12.30
N SER A 31 5.07 -8.09 11.10
CA SER A 31 6.43 -7.71 10.67
C SER A 31 6.58 -6.20 10.57
N ARG A 32 7.68 -5.68 11.11
CA ARG A 32 8.14 -4.28 10.97
C ARG A 32 9.43 -4.17 10.15
N ARG A 33 9.90 -5.28 9.59
CA ARG A 33 11.16 -5.36 8.83
C ARG A 33 10.87 -5.33 7.33
N LYS A 34 11.70 -4.58 6.59
CA LYS A 34 11.63 -4.45 5.12
C LYS A 34 10.20 -4.13 4.64
N ILE A 35 9.65 -3.02 5.15
CA ILE A 35 8.30 -2.56 4.82
C ILE A 35 8.31 -1.73 3.55
N HIS A 36 7.54 -2.19 2.57
CA HIS A 36 7.32 -1.58 1.28
C HIS A 36 5.93 -0.97 1.22
N VAL A 37 5.82 0.17 0.54
CA VAL A 37 4.53 0.77 0.22
C VAL A 37 4.13 0.25 -1.16
N HIS A 38 3.12 -0.61 -1.18
CA HIS A 38 2.54 -1.19 -2.37
C HIS A 38 1.40 -0.32 -2.88
N HIS A 39 1.30 -0.18 -4.19
CA HIS A 39 0.15 0.43 -4.87
C HIS A 39 -0.89 -0.64 -5.10
N ILE A 40 -2.11 -0.47 -4.57
CA ILE A 40 -3.17 -1.51 -4.66
C ILE A 40 -3.64 -1.64 -6.11
N LEU A 41 -3.87 -0.51 -6.78
CA LEU A 41 -4.10 -0.37 -8.20
C LEU A 41 -2.81 0.13 -8.86
N LYS A 42 -2.42 -0.54 -9.94
CA LYS A 42 -1.11 -0.40 -10.59
C LYS A 42 -0.85 1.05 -11.02
N TRP A 43 0.41 1.47 -10.84
CA TRP A 43 0.90 2.81 -11.18
C TRP A 43 0.70 3.20 -12.65
N ALA A 44 0.87 2.23 -13.55
CA ALA A 44 0.77 2.44 -15.00
C ALA A 44 -0.68 2.62 -15.43
N ASP A 45 -1.57 1.78 -14.91
CA ASP A 45 -2.95 1.67 -15.38
C ASP A 45 -3.88 2.74 -14.76
N PHE A 46 -3.53 3.25 -13.56
CA PHE A 46 -4.36 4.21 -12.82
C PHE A 46 -3.59 5.50 -12.46
N PRO A 47 -3.24 6.35 -13.43
CA PRO A 47 -2.45 7.56 -13.19
C PRO A 47 -3.11 8.53 -12.20
N GLY A 48 -4.44 8.67 -12.24
CA GLY A 48 -5.19 9.52 -11.31
C GLY A 48 -5.19 9.03 -9.86
N LEU A 49 -4.80 7.78 -9.61
CA LEU A 49 -4.79 7.17 -8.27
C LEU A 49 -3.39 7.02 -7.68
N ARG A 50 -2.34 7.52 -8.35
CA ARG A 50 -0.94 7.34 -7.93
C ARG A 50 -0.65 7.87 -6.52
N TYR A 51 -1.32 8.96 -6.15
CA TYR A 51 -1.13 9.63 -4.87
C TYR A 51 -2.38 9.58 -3.98
N ASN A 52 -3.40 8.83 -4.39
CA ASN A 52 -4.54 8.54 -3.51
C ASN A 52 -4.05 7.70 -2.32
N THR A 53 -4.28 8.17 -1.11
CA THR A 53 -3.84 7.51 0.13
C THR A 53 -4.56 6.18 0.38
N GLN A 54 -5.75 5.99 -0.18
CA GLN A 54 -6.46 4.71 -0.16
C GLN A 54 -5.91 3.71 -1.18
N ASN A 55 -5.16 4.16 -2.19
CA ASN A 55 -4.50 3.31 -3.18
C ASN A 55 -3.09 2.84 -2.74
N GLY A 56 -2.80 2.89 -1.43
CA GLY A 56 -1.52 2.48 -0.88
C GLY A 56 -1.70 1.59 0.34
N ILE A 57 -0.82 0.60 0.49
CA ILE A 57 -0.76 -0.26 1.68
C ILE A 57 0.69 -0.64 2.04
N ALA A 58 1.00 -0.69 3.33
CA ALA A 58 2.30 -1.12 3.82
C ALA A 58 2.32 -2.66 3.99
N ILE A 59 3.22 -3.34 3.28
CA ILE A 59 3.43 -4.79 3.41
C ILE A 59 4.92 -5.11 3.51
N CYS A 60 5.26 -6.19 4.21
CA CYS A 60 6.64 -6.65 4.28
C CYS A 60 7.08 -7.26 2.96
N LYS A 61 8.41 -7.39 2.77
CA LYS A 61 8.98 -8.00 1.57
C LYS A 61 8.36 -9.37 1.22
N ILE A 62 8.12 -10.24 2.20
CA ILE A 62 7.56 -11.58 1.98
C ILE A 62 6.20 -11.50 1.28
N HIS A 63 5.26 -10.73 1.85
CA HIS A 63 3.93 -10.57 1.27
C HIS A 63 3.96 -9.76 -0.03
N HIS A 64 4.89 -8.80 -0.17
CA HIS A 64 5.08 -8.06 -1.41
C HIS A 64 5.55 -8.96 -2.56
N ASP A 65 6.46 -9.90 -2.28
CA ASP A 65 6.94 -10.85 -3.28
C ASP A 65 5.86 -11.90 -3.61
N MET A 66 5.07 -12.32 -2.62
CA MET A 66 4.00 -13.32 -2.79
C MET A 66 2.91 -12.88 -3.76
N ILE A 67 2.55 -11.59 -3.78
CA ILE A 67 1.50 -11.06 -4.66
C ILE A 67 2.01 -10.66 -6.05
N LYS A 68 3.32 -10.74 -6.29
CA LYS A 68 3.92 -10.26 -7.53
C LYS A 68 3.33 -11.00 -8.74
N ASN A 69 2.98 -10.26 -9.79
CA ASN A 69 2.28 -10.74 -10.98
C ASN A 69 0.84 -11.23 -10.74
N ASN A 70 0.31 -11.08 -9.53
CA ASN A 70 -1.06 -11.43 -9.17
C ASN A 70 -1.77 -10.27 -8.45
N GLU A 71 -1.25 -9.04 -8.60
CA GLU A 71 -1.65 -7.87 -7.81
C GLU A 71 -3.15 -7.55 -7.99
N GLU A 72 -3.66 -7.70 -9.20
CA GLU A 72 -5.07 -7.42 -9.53
C GLU A 72 -6.04 -8.30 -8.76
N ASN A 73 -5.72 -9.58 -8.58
CA ASN A 73 -6.55 -10.51 -7.81
C ASN A 73 -6.53 -10.21 -6.30
N TYR A 74 -5.46 -9.57 -5.80
CA TYR A 74 -5.38 -9.12 -4.41
C TYR A 74 -5.90 -7.69 -4.19
N ALA A 75 -6.14 -6.92 -5.25
CA ALA A 75 -6.59 -5.54 -5.14
C ALA A 75 -7.90 -5.38 -4.34
N PRO A 76 -8.97 -6.18 -4.59
CA PRO A 76 -10.21 -6.10 -3.80
C PRO A 76 -10.00 -6.42 -2.32
N PHE A 77 -9.10 -7.37 -2.02
CA PHE A 77 -8.74 -7.74 -0.67
C PHE A 77 -8.07 -6.56 0.07
N PHE A 78 -7.09 -5.90 -0.56
CA PHE A 78 -6.44 -4.74 0.05
C PHE A 78 -7.38 -3.54 0.17
N GLN A 79 -8.24 -3.30 -0.83
CA GLN A 79 -9.27 -2.25 -0.74
C GLN A 79 -10.18 -2.48 0.47
N LYS A 80 -10.65 -3.72 0.67
CA LYS A 80 -11.47 -4.07 1.84
C LYS A 80 -10.73 -3.81 3.16
N LEU A 81 -9.44 -4.14 3.25
CA LEU A 81 -8.63 -3.83 4.43
C LEU A 81 -8.51 -2.32 4.69
N ILE A 82 -8.35 -1.51 3.65
CA ILE A 82 -8.32 -0.05 3.78
C ILE A 82 -9.68 0.51 4.20
N LEU A 83 -10.78 0.05 3.60
CA LEU A 83 -12.13 0.49 3.95
C LEU A 83 -12.45 0.19 5.42
N ASN A 84 -12.15 -1.02 5.89
CA ASN A 84 -12.34 -1.39 7.30
C ASN A 84 -11.54 -0.49 8.24
N LYS A 85 -10.33 -0.05 7.84
CA LYS A 85 -9.53 0.88 8.65
C LYS A 85 -10.16 2.27 8.70
N LEU A 86 -10.75 2.76 7.61
CA LEU A 86 -11.39 4.06 7.60
C LEU A 86 -12.60 4.08 8.53
N ASN A 87 -13.44 3.05 8.45
CA ASN A 87 -14.65 2.94 9.27
C ASN A 87 -14.36 2.75 10.78
N ASN A 88 -13.20 2.22 11.14
CA ASN A 88 -12.79 2.04 12.55
C ASN A 88 -12.05 3.25 13.13
N ASN A 89 -11.80 4.29 12.33
CA ASN A 89 -11.18 5.55 12.76
C ASN A 89 -12.20 6.70 12.83
N GLU A 90 -13.49 6.40 12.68
CA GLU A 90 -14.65 7.25 13.00
C GLU A 90 -15.23 6.82 14.35
#